data_AF-A0A1E5C7Z0-F1
#
_entry.id   AF-A0A1E5C7Z0-F1
#
_cell.length_a   1.000
_cell.length_b   1.000
_cell.length_c   1.000
_cell.angle_alpha   90.00
_cell.angle_beta   90.00
_cell.angle_gamma   90.00
#
_symmetry.space_group_name_H-M   'P 1'
#
loop_
_entity.id
_entity.type
_entity.pdbx_description
1 polymer ?
#
loop_
_entity_poly.entity_id
_entity_poly.type
_entity_poly.pdbx_seq_one_letter_code
_entity_poly.pdbx_strand_id
1 'polypeptide(L)'
;MIDKNELLTNITILLKLANDRNMQQGVIVYKGAIEKISQAKSQEEIFICWDKLKHALVGIEAHGYLTNKEFEIVKNIRLMG
;
A
#
# COMPACT_ATOMS: atom_id res chain seq x y z
N MET A 1 5.76 -0.26 -16.03
CA MET A 1 4.76 0.82 -15.90
C MET A 1 3.76 0.35 -14.87
N ILE A 2 3.52 1.13 -13.82
CA ILE A 2 2.67 0.68 -12.70
C ILE A 2 1.20 0.94 -13.09
N ASP A 3 0.36 -0.09 -13.01
CA ASP A 3 -1.07 0.08 -13.16
C ASP A 3 -1.65 0.76 -11.91
N LYS A 4 -2.17 1.98 -12.09
CA LYS A 4 -2.74 2.80 -11.02
C LYS A 4 -3.94 2.13 -10.36
N ASN A 5 -4.83 1.49 -11.15
CA ASN A 5 -6.05 0.89 -10.64
C ASN A 5 -5.75 -0.40 -9.88
N GLU A 6 -4.80 -1.20 -10.37
CA GLU A 6 -4.36 -2.40 -9.68
C GLU A 6 -3.67 -2.05 -8.35
N LEU A 7 -2.80 -1.03 -8.36
CA LEU A 7 -2.15 -0.53 -7.14
C LEU A 7 -3.18 -0.04 -6.11
N LEU A 8 -4.15 0.79 -6.52
CA LEU A 8 -5.22 1.27 -5.65
C LEU A 8 -6.08 0.12 -5.10
N THR A 9 -6.35 -0.90 -5.91
CA THR A 9 -7.10 -2.09 -5.49
C THR A 9 -6.36 -2.83 -4.38
N ASN A 10 -5.07 -3.10 -4.57
CA ASN A 10 -4.25 -3.78 -3.57
C ASN A 10 -4.17 -3.00 -2.25
N ILE A 11 -3.98 -1.67 -2.31
CA ILE A 11 -3.91 -0.83 -1.11
C ILE A 11 -5.28 -0.77 -0.40
N THR A 12 -6.38 -0.75 -1.16
CA THR A 12 -7.73 -0.77 -0.59
C THR A 12 -8.01 -2.07 0.16
N ILE A 13 -7.52 -3.21 -0.34
CA ILE A 13 -7.63 -4.49 0.36
C ILE A 13 -6.80 -4.46 1.65
N LEU A 14 -5.56 -3.94 1.61
CA LEU A 14 -4.74 -3.77 2.81
C LEU A 14 -5.41 -2.87 3.86
N LEU A 15 -6.02 -1.77 3.42
CA LEU A 15 -6.79 -0.89 4.30
C LEU A 15 -7.94 -1.62 4.99
N LYS A 16 -8.69 -2.45 4.25
CA LYS A 16 -9.77 -3.25 4.83
C LYS A 16 -9.23 -4.21 5.90
N LEU A 17 -8.19 -4.97 5.58
CA LEU A 17 -7.59 -5.95 6.50
C LEU A 17 -7.01 -5.28 7.77
N ALA A 18 -6.37 -4.11 7.60
CA ALA A 18 -5.87 -3.33 8.73
C ALA A 18 -7.00 -2.81 9.63
N ASN A 19 -8.14 -2.37 9.06
CA ASN A 19 -9.31 -1.98 9.85
C ASN A 19 -9.92 -3.17 10.60
N ASP A 20 -10.11 -4.31 9.93
CA ASP A 20 -10.70 -5.52 10.52
C ASP A 20 -9.90 -6.02 11.73
N ARG A 21 -8.58 -5.76 11.75
CA ARG A 21 -7.66 -6.13 12.82
C ARG A 21 -7.30 -4.99 13.77
N ASN A 22 -7.89 -3.81 13.60
CA ASN A 22 -7.61 -2.61 14.38
C ASN A 22 -6.12 -2.17 14.37
N MET A 23 -5.43 -2.37 13.24
CA MET A 23 -4.04 -1.96 13.04
C MET A 23 -3.96 -0.48 12.66
N GLN A 24 -3.99 0.41 13.65
CA GLN A 24 -4.07 1.86 13.45
C GLN A 24 -2.97 2.42 12.54
N GLN A 25 -1.71 1.98 12.72
CA GLN A 25 -0.60 2.45 11.88
C GLN A 25 -0.81 2.09 10.40
N GLY A 26 -1.22 0.85 10.11
CA GLY A 26 -1.51 0.40 8.75
C GLY A 26 -2.63 1.22 8.13
N VAL A 27 -3.73 1.45 8.87
CA VAL A 27 -4.86 2.27 8.42
C VAL A 27 -4.43 3.67 7.99
N ILE A 28 -3.59 4.35 8.78
CA ILE A 28 -3.08 5.69 8.47
C ILE A 28 -2.25 5.67 7.18
N VAL A 29 -1.31 4.73 7.08
CA VAL A 29 -0.43 4.59 5.92
C VAL A 29 -1.23 4.32 4.65
N TYR A 30 -2.16 3.35 4.69
CA TYR A 30 -2.92 2.96 3.51
C TYR A 30 -3.90 4.04 3.04
N LYS A 31 -4.57 4.75 3.95
CA LYS A 31 -5.41 5.92 3.59
C LYS A 31 -4.59 7.01 2.89
N GLY A 32 -3.45 7.39 3.48
CA GLY A 32 -2.59 8.41 2.90
C GLY A 32 -2.01 8.02 1.53
N ALA A 33 -1.73 6.73 1.32
CA ALA A 33 -1.28 6.21 0.03
C ALA A 33 -2.39 6.28 -1.03
N ILE A 34 -3.62 5.86 -0.69
CA ILE A 34 -4.79 5.92 -1.60
C ILE A 34 -5.03 7.37 -2.04
N GLU A 35 -5.06 8.31 -1.10
CA GLU A 35 -5.26 9.73 -1.40
C GLU A 35 -4.23 10.24 -2.42
N LYS A 36 -2.93 10.04 -2.14
CA LYS A 36 -1.85 10.53 -3.01
C LYS A 36 -1.86 9.86 -4.39
N ILE A 37 -2.05 8.54 -4.45
CA ILE A 37 -2.06 7.79 -5.71
C ILE A 37 -3.29 8.16 -6.55
N SER A 38 -4.46 8.34 -5.92
CA SER A 38 -5.68 8.76 -6.63
C SER A 38 -5.51 10.13 -7.30
N GLN A 39 -4.78 11.04 -6.67
CA GLN A 39 -4.50 12.38 -7.18
C GLN A 39 -3.38 12.44 -8.23
N ALA A 40 -2.52 11.41 -8.30
CA ALA A 40 -1.43 11.35 -9.28
C ALA A 40 -1.95 11.35 -10.72
N LYS A 41 -1.41 12.26 -11.55
CA LYS A 41 -1.77 12.49 -12.95
C LYS A 41 -0.75 11.96 -13.94
N SER A 42 0.44 11.58 -13.47
CA SER A 42 1.51 11.03 -14.31
C SER A 42 2.04 9.70 -13.78
N GLN A 43 2.68 8.93 -14.65
CA GLN A 43 3.37 7.69 -14.25
C GLN A 43 4.53 7.94 -13.29
N GLU A 44 5.21 9.08 -13.41
CA GLU A 44 6.27 9.48 -12.49
C GLU A 44 5.72 9.77 -11.08
N GLU A 45 4.60 10.47 -10.97
CA GLU A 45 3.93 10.71 -9.68
C GLU A 45 3.44 9.40 -9.05
N ILE A 46 2.89 8.48 -9.85
CA ILE A 46 2.50 7.14 -9.39
C ILE A 46 3.72 6.39 -8.87
N PHE A 47 4.83 6.40 -9.61
CA PHE A 47 6.08 5.73 -9.22
C PHE A 47 6.63 6.29 -7.90
N ILE A 48 6.68 7.62 -7.73
CA ILE A 48 7.11 8.26 -6.48
C ILE A 48 6.22 7.83 -5.30
N CYS A 49 4.90 7.78 -5.50
CA CYS A 49 3.97 7.36 -4.45
C CYS A 49 4.13 5.87 -4.11
N TRP A 50 4.28 5.02 -5.12
CA TRP A 50 4.55 3.58 -4.98
C TRP A 50 5.86 3.33 -4.22
N ASP A 51 6.92 4.05 -4.56
CA ASP A 51 8.22 3.86 -3.91
C ASP A 51 8.17 4.25 -2.43
N LYS A 52 7.50 5.36 -2.09
CA LYS A 52 7.24 5.75 -0.70
C LYS A 52 6.40 4.71 0.05
N LEU A 53 5.41 4.12 -0.62
CA LEU A 53 4.59 3.06 -0.02
C LEU A 53 5.43 1.82 0.30
N LYS A 54 6.33 1.38 -0.59
CA LYS A 54 7.23 0.24 -0.30
C LYS A 54 8.05 0.46 0.98
N HIS A 55 8.62 1.65 1.14
CA HIS A 55 9.39 1.99 2.35
C HIS A 55 8.52 1.95 3.60
N ALA A 56 7.30 2.49 3.54
CA ALA A 56 6.36 2.42 4.65
C ALA A 56 5.95 0.97 4.99
N LEU A 57 5.80 0.11 3.98
CA LEU A 57 5.48 -1.31 4.16
C LEU A 57 6.59 -2.07 4.88
N VAL A 58 7.87 -1.73 4.66
CA VAL A 58 8.99 -2.29 5.43
C VAL A 58 8.86 -1.93 6.92
N GLY A 59 8.51 -0.68 7.24
CA GLY A 59 8.28 -0.27 8.62
C GLY A 59 7.10 -1.00 9.26
N ILE A 60 6.01 -1.20 8.52
CA ILE A 60 4.85 -1.98 8.98
C ILE A 60 5.24 -3.43 9.25
N GLU A 61 6.02 -4.06 8.39
CA GLU A 61 6.48 -5.45 8.55
C GLU A 61 7.44 -5.61 9.74
N ALA A 62 8.29 -4.62 9.99
CA ALA A 62 9.23 -4.63 11.11
C ALA A 62 8.56 -4.39 12.49
N HIS A 63 7.48 -3.61 12.52
CA HIS A 63 6.83 -3.17 13.78
C HIS A 63 5.43 -3.75 14.02
N GLY A 64 4.83 -4.39 13.02
CA GLY A 64 3.50 -4.97 13.08
C GLY A 64 3.46 -6.34 12.40
N TYR A 65 2.64 -7.24 12.95
CA TYR A 65 2.44 -8.55 12.33
C TYR A 65 1.49 -8.43 11.13
N LEU A 66 2.01 -8.51 9.91
CA LEU A 66 1.20 -8.77 8.71
C LEU A 66 0.67 -10.21 8.78
N THR A 67 -0.61 -10.41 8.49
CA THR A 67 -1.13 -11.75 8.22
C THR A 67 -0.55 -12.29 6.90
N ASN A 68 -0.60 -13.61 6.70
CA ASN A 68 -0.22 -14.23 5.43
C ASN A 68 -0.93 -13.57 4.23
N LYS A 69 -2.21 -13.20 4.38
CA LYS A 69 -2.97 -12.55 3.32
C LYS A 69 -2.46 -11.14 3.01
N GLU A 70 -2.17 -10.34 4.04
CA GLU A 70 -1.59 -9.00 3.83
C GLU A 70 -0.18 -9.10 3.25
N PHE A 71 0.60 -10.09 3.68
CA PHE A 71 1.95 -10.32 3.16
C PHE A 71 1.95 -10.61 1.66
N GLU A 72 1.05 -11.48 1.17
CA GLU A 72 0.94 -11.74 -0.28
C GLU A 72 0.55 -10.47 -1.07
N ILE A 73 -0.33 -9.63 -0.53
CA ILE A 73 -0.70 -8.36 -1.18
C ILE A 73 0.49 -7.39 -1.19
N VAL A 74 1.24 -7.31 -0.09
CA VAL A 74 2.47 -6.50 0.00
C VAL A 74 3.51 -6.96 -1.02
N LYS A 75 3.66 -8.28 -1.19
CA LYS A 75 4.54 -8.86 -2.20
C LYS A 75 4.09 -8.48 -3.61
N ASN A 76 2.80 -8.57 -3.91
CA ASN A 76 2.26 -8.12 -5.21
C ASN A 76 2.59 -6.66 -5.47
N ILE A 77 2.38 -5.77 -4.50
CA ILE A 77 2.73 -4.34 -4.62
C ILE A 77 4.22 -4.16 -4.93
N ARG A 78 5.11 -4.91 -4.26
CA ARG A 78 6.57 -4.81 -4.49
C ARG A 78 7.00 -5.24 -5.89
N LEU A 79 6.24 -6.14 -6.54
CA LEU A 79 6.55 -6.68 -7.87
C LEU A 79 5.96 -5.86 -9.04
N MET A 80 5.17 -4.82 -8.76
CA MET A 80 4.49 -4.00 -9.79
C MET A 80 5.40 -3.02 -10.56
N GLY A 81 6.56 -2.68 -10.00
CA GLY A 81 7.47 -1.65 -10.53
C GLY A 81 8.72 -2.23 -11.15
#